data_AF-A0A366LX39-F1
#
_entry.id   AF-A0A366LX39-F1
#
_cell.length_a   1.000
_cell.length_b   1.000
_cell.length_c   1.000
_cell.angle_alpha   90.00
_cell.angle_beta   90.00
_cell.angle_gamma   90.00
#
_symmetry.space_group_name_H-M   'P 1'
#
loop_
_entity.id
_entity.type
_entity.pdbx_description
1 polymer ?
#
loop_
_entity_poly.entity_id
_entity_poly.type
_entity_poly.pdbx_seq_one_letter_code
_entity_poly.pdbx_strand_id
1 'polypeptide(L)'
;MFYRVAAGAGLACAALLVFNTFRRAGVVPENAVTHAVAPFAPLTGLLVVTGMYLLIRRTAGRIGAVGYVLNMAGLAGAFAVEYVLHFVFPLLGGGIVRGLLGGGTGRAFLVTSVVLIVGVLAFGAVALRAGVFPVPAVLLYMGGMVPGALRNVVPEPVYLGGLLVAAAGVAWLATRLWGVEEDRAAPAVTSTAGA
;
A
#
# COMPACT_ATOMS: atom_id res chain seq x y z
N MET A 1 6.45 -0.29 -20.27
CA MET A 1 7.36 0.50 -19.41
C MET A 1 6.74 0.87 -18.05
N PHE A 2 5.53 1.44 -17.99
CA PHE A 2 4.90 1.84 -16.71
C PHE A 2 4.77 0.68 -15.69
N TYR A 3 4.46 -0.54 -16.14
CA TYR A 3 4.34 -1.70 -15.24
C TYR A 3 5.65 -2.03 -14.53
N ARG A 4 6.80 -1.86 -15.18
CA ARG A 4 8.12 -2.04 -14.54
C ARG A 4 8.39 -0.97 -13.48
N VAL A 5 7.99 0.28 -13.75
CA VAL A 5 8.09 1.37 -12.76
C VAL A 5 7.17 1.09 -11.56
N ALA A 6 5.92 0.71 -11.80
CA ALA A 6 4.97 0.35 -10.75
C ALA A 6 5.43 -0.87 -9.94
N ALA A 7 6.03 -1.86 -10.59
CA ALA A 7 6.60 -3.03 -9.93
C ALA A 7 7.82 -2.66 -9.07
N GLY A 8 8.75 -1.86 -9.59
CA GLY A 8 9.89 -1.34 -8.81
C GLY A 8 9.43 -0.53 -7.60
N ALA A 9 8.43 0.33 -7.78
CA ALA A 9 7.81 1.07 -6.68
C ALA A 9 7.14 0.13 -5.66
N GLY A 10 6.48 -0.95 -6.11
CA GLY A 10 5.90 -1.96 -5.22
C GLY A 10 6.96 -2.68 -4.38
N LEU A 11 8.09 -3.08 -4.97
CA LEU A 11 9.20 -3.68 -4.22
C LEU A 11 9.80 -2.69 -3.21
N ALA A 12 9.97 -1.42 -3.60
CA ALA A 12 10.40 -0.36 -2.68
C ALA A 12 9.39 -0.17 -1.53
N CYS A 13 8.08 -0.13 -1.82
CA CYS A 13 7.01 -0.04 -0.84
C CYS A 13 7.10 -1.18 0.17
N ALA A 14 7.21 -2.43 -0.29
CA ALA A 14 7.35 -3.59 0.58
C ALA A 14 8.60 -3.51 1.47
N ALA A 15 9.75 -3.16 0.90
CA ALA A 15 10.99 -2.99 1.67
C ALA A 15 10.85 -1.90 2.74
N LEU A 16 10.22 -0.77 2.41
CA LEU A 16 9.99 0.33 3.34
C LEU A 16 9.00 -0.04 4.45
N LEU A 17 7.96 -0.81 4.15
CA LEU A 17 7.03 -1.33 5.18
C LEU A 17 7.75 -2.24 6.17
N VAL A 18 8.60 -3.15 5.67
CA VAL A 18 9.43 -4.03 6.51
C VAL A 18 10.40 -3.20 7.36
N PHE A 19 11.11 -2.26 6.74
CA PHE A 19 12.04 -1.38 7.43
C PHE A 19 11.36 -0.57 8.54
N ASN A 20 10.22 0.06 8.24
CA ASN A 20 9.43 0.82 9.20
C ASN A 20 8.94 -0.05 10.36
N THR A 21 8.59 -1.31 10.08
CA THR A 21 8.19 -2.27 11.11
C THR A 21 9.35 -2.58 12.04
N PHE A 22 10.52 -2.91 11.51
CA PHE A 22 11.71 -3.20 12.32
C PHE A 22 12.20 -1.98 13.10
N ARG A 23 12.15 -0.79 12.51
CA ARG A 23 12.44 0.46 13.21
C ARG A 23 11.52 0.64 14.40
N ARG A 24 10.21 0.53 14.19
CA ARG A 24 9.22 0.73 15.26
C ARG A 24 9.25 -0.37 16.32
N ALA A 25 9.66 -1.58 15.97
CA ALA A 25 9.91 -2.67 16.91
C ALA A 25 11.21 -2.51 17.73
N GLY A 26 11.99 -1.44 17.52
CA GLY A 26 13.26 -1.20 18.21
C GLY A 26 14.44 -2.03 17.70
N VAL A 27 14.30 -2.72 16.56
CA VAL A 27 15.37 -3.51 15.94
C VAL A 27 16.35 -2.61 15.18
N VAL A 28 15.85 -1.54 14.56
CA VAL A 28 16.68 -0.53 13.87
C VAL A 28 16.73 0.74 14.71
N PRO A 29 17.92 1.35 14.93
CA PRO A 29 18.03 2.60 15.68
C PRO A 29 17.17 3.73 15.12
N GLU A 30 16.45 4.43 16.00
CA GLU A 30 15.68 5.62 15.64
C GLU A 30 16.59 6.85 15.54
N ASN A 31 16.62 7.48 14.37
CA ASN A 31 17.30 8.74 14.13
C ASN A 31 16.56 9.54 13.05
N ALA A 32 17.00 10.78 12.78
CA ALA A 32 16.34 11.67 11.84
C ALA A 32 16.20 11.05 10.43
N VAL A 33 17.19 10.30 9.98
CA VAL A 33 17.17 9.65 8.66
C VAL A 33 16.14 8.52 8.63
N THR A 34 16.12 7.66 9.65
CA THR A 34 15.19 6.53 9.68
C THR A 34 13.73 6.98 9.87
N HIS A 35 13.49 8.13 10.51
CA HIS A 35 12.19 8.80 10.53
C HIS A 35 11.80 9.36 9.17
N ALA A 36 12.73 10.01 8.46
CA ALA A 36 12.44 10.66 7.19
C ALA A 36 12.03 9.69 6.08
N VAL A 37 12.48 8.44 6.17
CA VAL A 37 12.18 7.39 5.18
C VAL A 37 10.75 6.85 5.31
N ALA A 38 10.13 6.96 6.50
CA ALA A 38 8.87 6.27 6.78
C ALA A 38 7.70 6.64 5.84
N PRO A 39 7.47 7.92 5.50
CA PRO A 39 6.36 8.31 4.62
C PRO A 39 6.52 7.80 3.17
N PHE A 40 7.71 7.40 2.72
CA PHE A 40 7.87 6.95 1.34
C PHE A 40 7.19 5.60 1.05
N ALA A 41 6.83 4.83 2.08
CA ALA A 41 6.09 3.57 1.91
C ALA A 41 4.71 3.78 1.26
N PRO A 42 3.80 4.60 1.81
CA PRO A 42 2.52 4.86 1.14
C PRO A 42 2.68 5.59 -0.20
N LEU A 43 3.68 6.46 -0.36
CA LEU A 43 3.94 7.17 -1.63
C LEU A 43 4.28 6.19 -2.78
N THR A 44 5.17 5.24 -2.53
CA THR A 44 5.52 4.19 -3.50
C THR A 44 4.36 3.21 -3.70
N GLY A 45 3.55 2.97 -2.66
CA GLY A 45 2.30 2.21 -2.73
C GLY A 45 1.26 2.79 -3.71
N LEU A 46 1.19 4.11 -3.86
CA LEU A 46 0.30 4.73 -4.86
C LEU A 46 0.60 4.25 -6.29
N LEU A 47 1.88 4.11 -6.63
CA LEU A 47 2.29 3.65 -7.96
C LEU A 47 1.95 2.17 -8.19
N VAL A 48 2.13 1.30 -7.18
CA VAL A 48 1.79 -0.13 -7.34
C VAL A 48 0.28 -0.31 -7.51
N VAL A 49 -0.53 0.39 -6.72
CA VAL A 49 -2.01 0.36 -6.83
C VAL A 49 -2.48 0.90 -8.17
N THR A 50 -1.83 1.95 -8.68
CA THR A 50 -2.08 2.46 -10.04
C THR A 50 -1.75 1.42 -11.11
N GLY A 51 -0.58 0.76 -11.02
CA GLY A 51 -0.19 -0.32 -11.92
C GLY A 51 -1.18 -1.47 -11.91
N MET A 52 -1.65 -1.87 -10.73
CA MET A 52 -2.69 -2.88 -10.59
C MET A 52 -3.98 -2.47 -11.29
N TYR A 53 -4.47 -1.25 -11.04
CA TYR A 53 -5.72 -0.77 -11.66
C TYR A 53 -5.60 -0.73 -13.17
N LEU A 54 -4.50 -0.21 -13.72
CA LEU A 54 -4.29 -0.15 -15.17
C LEU A 54 -4.27 -1.54 -15.81
N LEU A 55 -3.79 -2.56 -15.10
CA LEU A 55 -3.80 -3.93 -15.60
C LEU A 55 -5.21 -4.50 -15.73
N ILE A 56 -6.09 -4.20 -14.77
CA ILE A 56 -7.47 -4.72 -14.74
C ILE A 56 -8.53 -3.70 -15.21
N ARG A 57 -8.15 -2.51 -15.66
CA ARG A 57 -9.07 -1.39 -15.94
C ARG A 57 -10.25 -1.73 -16.85
N ARG A 58 -10.04 -2.66 -17.80
CA ARG A 58 -11.06 -3.08 -18.77
C ARG A 58 -12.15 -3.94 -18.13
N THR A 59 -11.83 -4.70 -17.09
CA THR A 59 -12.74 -5.62 -16.38
C THR A 59 -13.17 -5.08 -15.01
N ALA A 60 -12.52 -4.03 -14.52
CA ALA A 60 -12.76 -3.44 -13.20
C ALA A 60 -14.16 -2.80 -13.07
N GLY A 61 -14.66 -2.16 -14.14
CA GLY A 61 -15.92 -1.43 -14.14
C GLY A 61 -15.95 -0.26 -13.15
N ARG A 62 -17.15 0.26 -12.86
CA ARG A 62 -17.34 1.41 -11.95
C ARG A 62 -16.90 1.11 -10.51
N ILE A 63 -17.25 -0.07 -10.00
CA ILE A 63 -16.89 -0.46 -8.62
C ILE A 63 -15.37 -0.52 -8.46
N GLY A 64 -14.66 -1.10 -9.44
CA GLY A 64 -13.20 -1.14 -9.41
C GLY A 64 -12.56 0.25 -9.47
N ALA A 65 -13.12 1.17 -10.27
CA ALA A 65 -12.67 2.55 -10.33
C ALA A 65 -12.88 3.29 -9.00
N VAL A 66 -14.06 3.15 -8.37
CA VAL A 66 -14.34 3.74 -7.06
C VAL A 66 -13.43 3.16 -5.98
N GLY A 67 -13.29 1.83 -5.93
CA GLY A 67 -12.38 1.16 -5.00
C GLY A 67 -10.94 1.64 -5.16
N TYR A 68 -10.46 1.73 -6.41
CA TYR A 68 -9.14 2.27 -6.73
C TYR A 68 -8.97 3.72 -6.23
N VAL A 69 -9.93 4.61 -6.50
CA VAL A 69 -9.87 6.01 -6.07
C VAL A 69 -9.86 6.13 -4.55
N LEU A 70 -10.71 5.37 -3.85
CA LEU A 70 -10.73 5.35 -2.38
C LEU A 70 -9.41 4.81 -1.81
N ASN A 71 -8.83 3.77 -2.43
CA ASN A 71 -7.55 3.22 -2.01
C ASN A 71 -6.42 4.24 -2.19
N MET A 72 -6.38 4.91 -3.35
CA MET A 72 -5.42 6.00 -3.61
C MET A 72 -5.60 7.17 -2.63
N ALA A 73 -6.83 7.60 -2.38
CA ALA A 73 -7.12 8.67 -1.42
C ALA A 73 -6.71 8.28 0.00
N GLY A 74 -6.98 7.04 0.41
CA GLY A 74 -6.56 6.50 1.70
C GLY A 74 -5.04 6.42 1.84
N LEU A 75 -4.32 5.98 0.79
CA LEU A 75 -2.86 5.94 0.79
C LEU A 75 -2.24 7.35 0.80
N ALA A 76 -2.82 8.30 0.05
CA ALA A 76 -2.39 9.69 0.08
C ALA A 76 -2.63 10.32 1.46
N GLY A 77 -3.76 10.01 2.10
CA GLY A 77 -4.03 10.39 3.48
C GLY A 77 -3.03 9.74 4.44
N ALA A 78 -2.73 8.44 4.30
CA ALA A 78 -1.74 7.75 5.11
C ALA A 78 -0.34 8.36 4.96
N PHE A 79 0.04 8.77 3.75
CA PHE A 79 1.25 9.54 3.50
C PHE A 79 1.28 10.84 4.30
N ALA A 80 0.19 11.63 4.26
CA ALA A 80 0.09 12.86 5.04
C ALA A 80 0.16 12.61 6.55
N VAL A 81 -0.50 11.54 7.03
CA VAL A 81 -0.43 11.12 8.45
C VAL A 81 1.00 10.80 8.84
N GLU A 82 1.72 9.98 8.06
CA GLU A 82 3.13 9.66 8.33
C GLU A 82 4.00 10.91 8.36
N TYR A 83 3.77 11.84 7.43
CA TYR A 83 4.53 13.08 7.38
C TYR A 83 4.33 13.91 8.66
N VAL A 84 3.09 14.04 9.13
CA VAL A 84 2.78 14.73 10.38
C VAL A 84 3.41 14.03 11.58
N LEU A 85 3.32 12.70 11.66
CA LEU A 85 3.88 11.91 12.76
C LEU A 85 5.41 11.99 12.83
N HIS A 86 6.09 12.07 11.69
CA HIS A 86 7.55 12.00 11.61
C HIS A 86 8.24 13.36 11.56
N PHE A 87 7.58 14.42 11.07
CA PHE A 87 8.22 15.73 10.91
C PHE A 87 7.57 16.86 11.72
N VAL A 88 6.30 16.72 12.09
CA VAL A 88 5.57 17.79 12.81
C VAL A 88 5.48 17.47 14.29
N PHE A 89 4.89 16.32 14.64
CA PHE A 89 4.65 15.95 16.04
C PHE A 89 5.92 15.86 16.90
N PRO A 90 7.08 15.39 16.40
CA PRO A 90 8.30 15.36 17.20
C PRO A 90 8.79 16.75 17.63
N LEU A 91 8.35 17.81 16.96
CA LEU A 91 8.69 19.20 17.29
C LEU A 91 7.72 19.82 18.31
N LEU A 92 6.64 19.12 18.67
CA LEU A 92 5.59 19.61 19.55
C LEU A 92 5.66 18.95 20.94
N GLY A 93 5.31 19.72 21.97
CA GLY A 93 5.18 19.17 23.32
C GLY A 93 4.06 18.11 23.41
N GLY A 94 4.28 17.05 24.19
CA GLY A 94 3.37 15.90 24.27
C GLY A 94 1.94 16.21 24.73
N GLY A 95 1.72 17.32 25.45
CA GLY A 95 0.38 17.81 25.80
C GLY A 95 -0.39 18.35 24.59
N ILE A 96 0.30 19.08 23.70
CA ILE A 96 -0.27 19.61 22.44
C ILE A 96 -0.65 18.45 21.52
N VAL A 97 0.26 17.49 21.35
CA VAL A 97 0.02 16.30 20.50
C VAL A 97 -1.21 15.52 21.00
N ARG A 98 -1.31 15.29 22.31
CA ARG A 98 -2.49 14.63 22.91
C ARG A 98 -3.78 15.43 22.67
N GLY A 99 -3.75 16.75 22.80
CA GLY A 99 -4.90 17.61 22.51
C GLY A 99 -5.34 17.53 21.05
N LEU A 100 -4.40 17.57 20.10
CA LEU A 100 -4.68 17.43 18.66
C LEU A 100 -5.29 16.06 18.34
N LEU A 101 -4.70 14.99 18.87
CA LEU A 101 -5.17 13.62 18.66
C LEU A 101 -6.53 13.35 19.34
N GLY A 102 -6.85 14.01 20.45
CA GLY A 102 -8.18 13.97 21.05
C GLY A 102 -9.24 14.78 20.30
N GLY A 103 -8.82 15.66 19.38
CA GLY A 103 -9.68 16.59 18.66
C GLY A 103 -9.83 16.27 17.16
N GLY A 104 -9.84 17.33 16.35
CA GLY A 104 -10.08 17.25 14.90
C GLY A 104 -9.02 16.42 14.15
N THR A 105 -7.75 16.47 14.55
CA THR A 105 -6.66 15.71 13.91
C THR A 105 -6.87 14.21 14.07
N GLY A 106 -7.22 13.74 15.27
CA GLY A 106 -7.53 12.33 15.50
C GLY A 106 -8.70 11.83 14.67
N ARG A 107 -9.77 12.64 14.53
CA ARG A 107 -10.91 12.31 13.66
C ARG A 107 -10.51 12.25 12.19
N ALA A 108 -9.68 13.17 11.71
CA ALA A 108 -9.17 13.16 10.35
C ALA A 108 -8.31 11.91 10.06
N PHE A 109 -7.49 11.48 11.04
CA PHE A 109 -6.73 10.24 10.94
C PHE A 109 -7.65 9.02 10.86
N LEU A 110 -8.69 8.97 11.70
CA LEU A 110 -9.68 7.89 11.65
C LEU A 110 -10.43 7.83 10.31
N VAL A 111 -10.90 8.97 9.80
CA VAL A 111 -11.57 9.03 8.48
C VAL A 111 -10.63 8.53 7.38
N THR A 112 -9.36 8.95 7.40
CA THR A 112 -8.34 8.44 6.49
C THR A 112 -8.22 6.91 6.56
N SER A 113 -8.16 6.35 7.77
CA SER A 113 -8.10 4.90 7.97
C SER A 113 -9.32 4.19 7.41
N VAL A 114 -10.53 4.71 7.63
CA VAL A 114 -11.78 4.12 7.11
C VAL A 114 -11.81 4.17 5.58
N VAL A 115 -11.46 5.31 4.98
CA VAL A 115 -11.38 5.46 3.52
C VAL A 115 -10.39 4.48 2.92
N LEU A 116 -9.21 4.34 3.54
CA LEU A 116 -8.19 3.37 3.11
C LEU A 116 -8.72 1.94 3.18
N ILE A 117 -9.33 1.53 4.28
CA ILE A 117 -9.87 0.17 4.46
C ILE A 117 -10.94 -0.12 3.40
N VAL A 118 -11.93 0.76 3.25
CA VAL A 118 -13.00 0.59 2.27
C VAL A 118 -12.42 0.51 0.85
N GLY A 119 -11.47 1.38 0.52
CA GLY A 119 -10.79 1.37 -0.78
C GLY A 119 -10.01 0.08 -1.04
N VAL A 120 -9.20 -0.36 -0.08
CA VAL A 120 -8.43 -1.61 -0.15
C VAL A 120 -9.35 -2.81 -0.36
N LEU A 121 -10.42 -2.90 0.42
CA LEU A 121 -11.33 -4.05 0.36
C LEU A 121 -12.13 -4.06 -0.95
N ALA A 122 -12.69 -2.91 -1.36
CA ALA A 122 -13.44 -2.80 -2.60
C ALA A 122 -12.55 -3.05 -3.83
N PHE A 123 -11.36 -2.46 -3.87
CA PHE A 123 -10.41 -2.66 -4.96
C PHE A 123 -9.87 -4.09 -5.00
N GLY A 124 -9.52 -4.64 -3.82
CA GLY A 124 -9.05 -6.02 -3.68
C GLY A 124 -10.08 -7.04 -4.14
N ALA A 125 -11.35 -6.87 -3.80
CA ALA A 125 -12.43 -7.73 -4.28
C ALA A 125 -12.55 -7.72 -5.82
N VAL A 126 -12.40 -6.54 -6.44
CA VAL A 126 -12.39 -6.44 -7.91
C VAL A 126 -11.13 -7.09 -8.50
N ALA A 127 -9.97 -6.91 -7.87
CA ALA A 127 -8.71 -7.53 -8.29
C ALA A 127 -8.77 -9.06 -8.22
N LEU A 128 -9.40 -9.63 -7.18
CA LEU A 128 -9.68 -11.07 -7.08
C LEU A 128 -10.57 -11.55 -8.22
N ARG A 129 -11.67 -10.84 -8.48
CA ARG A 129 -12.62 -11.20 -9.55
C ARG A 129 -12.00 -11.11 -10.94
N ALA A 130 -11.02 -10.23 -11.14
CA ALA A 130 -10.35 -10.07 -12.43
C ALA A 130 -9.53 -11.31 -12.83
N GLY A 131 -9.11 -12.15 -11.87
CA GLY A 131 -8.35 -13.38 -12.14
C GLY A 131 -6.93 -13.18 -12.69
N VAL A 132 -6.43 -11.93 -12.73
CA VAL A 132 -5.11 -11.59 -13.29
C VAL A 132 -4.00 -11.62 -12.23
N PHE A 133 -4.35 -11.45 -10.96
CA PHE A 133 -3.40 -11.43 -9.84
C PHE A 133 -3.43 -12.75 -9.07
N PRO A 134 -2.30 -13.17 -8.46
CA PRO A 134 -2.29 -14.29 -7.53
C PRO A 134 -3.24 -14.02 -6.35
N VAL A 135 -4.22 -14.89 -6.13
CA VAL A 135 -5.21 -14.74 -5.05
C VAL A 135 -4.56 -14.56 -3.68
N PRO A 136 -3.55 -15.36 -3.27
CA PRO A 136 -2.90 -15.18 -1.97
C PRO A 136 -2.27 -13.80 -1.82
N ALA A 137 -1.67 -13.25 -2.88
CA ALA A 137 -1.04 -11.93 -2.85
C ALA A 137 -2.05 -10.81 -2.58
N VAL A 138 -3.23 -10.87 -3.22
CA VAL A 138 -4.31 -9.90 -3.00
C VAL A 138 -4.88 -10.04 -1.58
N LEU A 139 -5.05 -11.26 -1.08
CA LEU A 139 -5.54 -11.50 0.28
C LEU A 139 -4.55 -11.03 1.35
N LEU A 140 -3.24 -11.26 1.17
CA LEU A 140 -2.20 -10.73 2.04
C LEU A 140 -2.21 -9.20 2.04
N TYR A 141 -2.32 -8.58 0.87
CA TYR A 141 -2.46 -7.13 0.76
C TYR A 141 -3.68 -6.61 1.53
N MET A 142 -4.87 -7.16 1.28
CA MET A 142 -6.10 -6.76 1.96
C MET A 142 -6.01 -6.99 3.48
N GLY A 143 -5.62 -8.20 3.89
CA GLY A 143 -5.56 -8.62 5.28
C GLY A 143 -4.51 -7.89 6.08
N GLY A 144 -3.38 -7.49 5.47
CA GLY A 144 -2.34 -6.71 6.14
C GLY A 144 -2.66 -5.21 6.22
N MET A 145 -3.24 -4.64 5.15
CA MET A 145 -3.57 -3.22 5.10
C MET A 145 -4.68 -2.83 6.09
N VAL A 146 -5.59 -3.73 6.44
CA VAL A 146 -6.66 -3.46 7.43
C VAL A 146 -6.08 -3.11 8.83
N PRO A 147 -5.33 -4.01 9.51
CA PRO A 147 -4.66 -3.66 10.76
C PRO A 147 -3.61 -2.55 10.56
N GLY A 148 -2.94 -2.49 9.41
CA GLY A 148 -2.00 -1.40 9.08
C GLY A 148 -2.66 -0.01 9.04
N ALA A 149 -3.93 0.08 8.63
CA ALA A 149 -4.69 1.33 8.64
C ALA A 149 -5.18 1.71 10.06
N LEU A 150 -5.26 0.76 10.99
CA LEU A 150 -5.86 0.93 12.32
C LEU A 150 -4.85 1.17 13.44
N ARG A 151 -3.71 1.80 13.14
CA ARG A 151 -2.56 1.97 14.07
C ARG A 151 -2.87 2.51 15.47
N ASN A 152 -3.94 3.29 15.62
CA ASN A 152 -4.34 3.91 16.89
C ASN A 152 -5.51 3.17 17.57
N VAL A 153 -5.98 2.07 16.99
CA VAL A 153 -7.16 1.32 17.43
C VAL A 153 -6.78 -0.11 17.82
N VAL A 154 -5.85 -0.73 17.08
CA VAL A 154 -5.37 -2.09 17.40
C VAL A 154 -4.09 -2.06 18.24
N PRO A 155 -3.80 -3.13 19.00
CA PRO A 155 -2.52 -3.27 19.70
C PRO A 155 -1.34 -3.19 18.74
N GLU A 156 -0.22 -2.62 19.20
CA GLU A 156 0.97 -2.40 18.37
C GLU A 156 1.48 -3.68 17.66
N PRO A 157 1.55 -4.86 18.30
CA PRO A 157 1.95 -6.09 17.60
C PRO A 157 1.02 -6.46 16.43
N VAL A 158 -0.29 -6.19 16.55
CA VAL A 158 -1.27 -6.45 15.49
C VAL A 158 -1.07 -5.49 14.33
N TYR A 159 -0.81 -4.22 14.62
CA TYR A 159 -0.48 -3.22 13.61
C TYR A 159 0.81 -3.59 12.84
N LEU A 160 1.89 -3.89 13.57
CA LEU A 160 3.19 -4.25 12.98
C LEU A 160 3.10 -5.56 12.17
N GLY A 161 2.43 -6.58 12.69
CA GLY A 161 2.16 -7.82 11.95
C GLY A 161 1.37 -7.54 10.67
N GLY A 162 0.37 -6.65 10.74
CA GLY A 162 -0.38 -6.16 9.59
C GLY A 162 0.51 -5.58 8.49
N LEU A 163 1.45 -4.71 8.84
CA LEU A 163 2.38 -4.12 7.88
C LEU A 163 3.28 -5.16 7.21
N LEU A 164 3.77 -6.17 7.94
CA LEU A 164 4.58 -7.25 7.37
C LEU A 164 3.76 -8.11 6.39
N VAL A 165 2.52 -8.45 6.76
CA VAL A 165 1.59 -9.18 5.89
C VAL A 165 1.28 -8.37 4.62
N ALA A 166 1.04 -7.06 4.76
CA ALA A 166 0.84 -6.17 3.63
C ALA A 166 2.09 -6.11 2.74
N ALA A 167 3.28 -6.00 3.32
CA ALA A 167 4.55 -5.96 2.59
C ALA A 167 4.76 -7.23 1.75
N ALA A 168 4.48 -8.41 2.31
CA ALA A 168 4.54 -9.67 1.57
C ALA A 168 3.55 -9.70 0.39
N GLY A 169 2.31 -9.26 0.62
CA GLY A 169 1.30 -9.13 -0.43
C GLY A 169 1.73 -8.17 -1.54
N VAL A 170 2.22 -6.98 -1.19
CA VAL A 170 2.67 -5.95 -2.14
C VAL A 170 3.89 -6.44 -2.93
N ALA A 171 4.87 -7.08 -2.29
CA ALA A 171 6.03 -7.63 -2.98
C ALA A 171 5.63 -8.66 -4.04
N TRP A 172 4.68 -9.54 -3.72
CA TRP A 172 4.19 -10.55 -4.66
C TRP A 172 3.34 -9.93 -5.79
N LEU A 173 2.52 -8.93 -5.49
CA LEU A 173 1.81 -8.19 -6.54
C LEU A 173 2.78 -7.45 -7.48
N ALA A 174 3.86 -6.91 -6.92
CA ALA A 174 4.91 -6.24 -7.70
C ALA A 174 5.63 -7.21 -8.65
N THR A 175 5.96 -8.44 -8.22
CA THR A 175 6.56 -9.43 -9.13
C THR A 175 5.62 -9.80 -10.27
N ARG A 176 4.30 -9.88 -10.03
CA ARG A 176 3.34 -10.10 -11.13
C ARG A 176 3.33 -8.94 -12.11
N LEU A 177 3.34 -7.69 -11.63
CA LEU A 177 3.41 -6.51 -12.50
C LEU A 177 4.69 -6.48 -13.35
N TRP A 178 5.79 -6.98 -12.81
CA TRP A 178 7.05 -7.10 -13.55
C TRP A 178 6.91 -8.06 -14.74
N GLY A 179 6.33 -9.25 -14.52
CA GLY A 179 6.13 -10.27 -15.55
C GLY A 179 5.16 -9.87 -16.67
N VAL A 180 4.26 -8.91 -16.44
CA VAL A 180 3.33 -8.43 -17.49
C VAL A 180 4.06 -7.81 -18.68
N GLU A 181 5.20 -7.15 -18.48
CA GLU A 181 5.95 -6.57 -19.58
C GLU A 181 6.73 -7.65 -20.35
N GLU A 182 7.20 -8.68 -19.66
CA GLU A 182 7.87 -9.85 -20.26
C GLU A 182 6.90 -10.63 -21.15
N ASP A 183 5.68 -10.88 -20.66
CA ASP A 183 4.59 -11.53 -21.41
C ASP A 183 4.23 -10.77 -22.70
N ARG A 184 4.41 -9.44 -22.71
CA ARG A 184 4.14 -8.58 -23.89
C ARG A 184 5.31 -8.48 -24.85
N ALA A 185 6.53 -8.69 -24.36
CA ALA A 185 7.75 -8.63 -25.16
C ALA A 185 8.09 -9.98 -25.82
N ALA A 186 7.51 -11.09 -25.34
CA ALA A 186 7.65 -12.39 -25.96
C ALA A 186 7.12 -12.35 -27.41
N PRO A 187 7.91 -12.78 -28.42
CA PRO A 187 7.46 -12.80 -29.80
C PRO A 187 6.25 -13.73 -29.93
N ALA A 188 5.23 -13.28 -30.66
CA ALA A 188 4.14 -14.14 -31.09
C ALA A 188 4.77 -15.24 -31.95
N VAL A 189 4.87 -16.46 -31.42
CA VAL A 189 5.31 -17.62 -32.21
C VAL A 189 4.28 -17.77 -33.32
N THR A 190 4.65 -17.34 -34.52
CA THR A 190 3.87 -17.52 -35.73
C THR A 190 3.73 -19.02 -35.93
N SER A 191 2.54 -19.55 -35.67
CA SER A 191 2.14 -20.87 -36.16
C SER A 191 2.04 -20.77 -37.68
N THR A 192 3.18 -20.96 -38.35
CA THR A 192 3.25 -21.18 -39.79
C THR A 192 4.12 -22.41 -40.01
N ALA A 193 3.49 -23.59 -40.02
CA ALA A 193 3.87 -24.74 -40.83
C ALA A 193 2.87 -25.88 -40.59
N GLY A 194 1.96 -26.11 -41.53
CA GLY A 194 1.05 -27.25 -41.50
C GLY A 194 -0.16 -27.16 -42.41
N ALA A 195 0.00 -26.78 -43.68
CA ALA A 195 -0.89 -27.14 -44.79
C ALA A 195 -0.14 -26.97 -46.12
#